data_AF-A0A945CZA5-F1
#
_entry.id   AF-A0A945CZA5-F1
#
_cell.length_a   1.000
_cell.length_b   1.000
_cell.length_c   1.000
_cell.angle_alpha   90.00
_cell.angle_beta   90.00
_cell.angle_gamma   90.00
#
_symmetry.space_group_name_H-M   'P 1'
#
loop_
_entity.id
_entity.type
_entity.pdbx_description
1 polymer ?
#
loop_
_entity_poly.entity_id
_entity_poly.type
_entity_poly.pdbx_seq_one_letter_code
_entity_poly.pdbx_strand_id
1 'polypeptide(L)'
;DIPGLIEGAADGAGLGHRFLKHIERTGALLHLVDVMPIDGSDPVSNYKAIREELERYSKELATKEEIVVLNKIDLLPSDDRDETISEITLALGLTDVVLSSSATREGISNVLEHAWSLAKK
;
A
#
# COMPACT_ATOMS: atom_id res chain seq x y z
N ASP A 1 4.51 12.01 8.79
CA ASP A 1 3.05 11.94 8.93
C ASP A 1 2.36 12.72 7.84
N ILE A 2 1.67 12.00 6.96
CA ILE A 2 0.71 12.63 6.06
C ILE A 2 -0.64 12.59 6.81
N PRO A 3 -1.22 13.73 7.20
CA PRO A 3 -2.56 13.75 7.76
C PRO A 3 -3.53 13.35 6.64
N GLY A 4 -4.23 12.23 6.82
CA GLY A 4 -5.20 11.72 5.85
C GLY A 4 -4.81 10.34 5.32
N LEU A 5 -5.13 9.29 6.09
CA LEU A 5 -5.95 8.24 5.47
C LEU A 5 -7.21 8.97 5.01
N ILE A 6 -7.34 9.19 3.71
CA ILE A 6 -8.27 10.16 3.15
C ILE A 6 -9.70 9.70 3.45
N GLU A 7 -10.42 10.49 4.24
CA GLU A 7 -11.87 10.39 4.37
C GLU A 7 -12.46 10.39 2.95
N GLY A 8 -12.96 9.24 2.50
CA GLY A 8 -13.57 9.09 1.18
C GLY A 8 -12.76 8.35 0.11
N ALA A 9 -11.51 7.91 0.37
CA ALA A 9 -10.82 6.99 -0.57
C ALA A 9 -11.58 5.65 -0.70
N ALA A 10 -12.17 5.16 0.39
CA ALA A 10 -13.06 4.00 0.40
C ALA A 10 -14.40 4.25 -0.32
N ASP A 11 -14.86 5.52 -0.37
CA ASP A 11 -16.10 5.93 -1.06
C ASP A 11 -15.87 6.35 -2.53
N GLY A 12 -14.66 6.14 -3.07
CA GLY A 12 -14.32 6.47 -4.47
C GLY A 12 -14.06 7.96 -4.74
N ALA A 13 -13.82 8.78 -3.72
CA ALA A 13 -13.47 10.20 -3.87
C ALA A 13 -12.02 10.43 -4.36
N GLY A 14 -11.20 9.37 -4.42
CA GLY A 14 -9.80 9.40 -4.82
C GLY A 14 -8.87 9.99 -3.76
N LEU A 15 -7.57 10.05 -4.09
CA LEU A 15 -6.52 10.61 -3.23
C LEU A 15 -6.62 12.14 -3.13
N GLY A 16 -7.19 12.78 -4.15
CA GLY A 16 -7.39 14.22 -4.17
C GLY A 16 -6.12 15.02 -4.48
N HIS A 17 -6.32 16.12 -5.22
CA HIS A 17 -5.23 16.87 -5.84
C HIS A 17 -4.20 17.45 -4.85
N ARG A 18 -4.63 17.87 -3.65
CA ARG A 18 -3.70 18.41 -2.63
C ARG A 18 -2.76 17.33 -2.10
N PHE A 19 -3.26 16.12 -1.87
CA PHE A 19 -2.46 15.01 -1.36
C PHE A 19 -1.43 14.56 -2.40
N LEU A 20 -1.87 14.38 -3.65
CA LEU A 20 -1.00 14.03 -4.77
C LEU A 20 0.19 15.01 -4.93
N LYS A 21 -0.07 16.32 -4.80
CA LYS A 21 0.98 17.35 -4.81
C LYS A 21 2.00 17.23 -3.67
N HIS A 22 1.60 16.71 -2.50
CA HIS A 22 2.54 16.44 -1.40
C HIS A 22 3.41 15.22 -1.70
N ILE A 23 2.81 14.15 -2.25
CA ILE A 23 3.54 12.93 -2.63
C ILE A 23 4.54 13.21 -3.76
N GLU A 24 4.27 14.15 -4.67
CA GLU A 24 5.26 14.57 -5.67
C GLU A 24 6.59 15.03 -5.06
N ARG A 25 6.60 15.50 -3.82
CA ARG A 25 7.82 15.97 -3.14
C ARG A 25 8.56 14.87 -2.37
N THR A 26 8.02 13.65 -2.28
CA THR A 26 8.67 12.54 -1.57
C THR A 26 9.62 11.78 -2.50
N GLY A 27 10.70 11.19 -1.96
CA GLY A 27 11.66 10.40 -2.76
C GLY A 27 11.14 9.01 -3.12
N ALA A 28 10.26 8.44 -2.30
CA ALA A 28 9.69 7.11 -2.47
C ALA A 28 8.23 7.08 -1.99
N LEU A 29 7.54 6.00 -2.33
CA LEU A 29 6.18 5.69 -1.91
C LEU A 29 6.17 4.49 -0.97
N LEU A 30 5.39 4.59 0.10
CA LEU A 30 5.04 3.45 0.94
C LEU A 30 3.54 3.22 0.77
N HIS A 31 3.18 2.16 0.05
CA HIS A 31 1.81 1.87 -0.32
C HIS A 31 1.26 0.76 0.56
N LEU A 32 0.41 1.12 1.53
CA LEU A 32 -0.24 0.17 2.42
C LEU A 32 -1.52 -0.35 1.76
N VAL A 33 -1.59 -1.67 1.59
CA VAL A 33 -2.74 -2.39 1.05
C VAL A 33 -3.29 -3.28 2.17
N ASP A 34 -4.53 -3.02 2.60
CA ASP A 34 -5.19 -3.87 3.59
C ASP A 34 -5.61 -5.20 2.94
N VAL A 35 -5.17 -6.32 3.49
CA VAL A 35 -5.50 -7.67 2.97
C VAL A 35 -6.96 -8.06 3.24
N MET A 36 -7.60 -7.43 4.22
CA MET A 36 -9.00 -7.64 4.55
C MET A 36 -9.67 -6.28 4.87
N PRO A 37 -10.08 -5.53 3.84
CA PRO A 37 -10.75 -4.26 4.00
C PRO A 37 -12.09 -4.41 4.73
N ILE A 38 -12.41 -3.47 5.62
CA ILE A 38 -13.62 -3.52 6.46
C ILE A 38 -14.89 -3.29 5.64
N ASP A 39 -14.77 -2.56 4.54
CA ASP A 39 -15.83 -2.29 3.56
C ASP A 39 -16.09 -3.47 2.60
N GLY A 40 -15.29 -4.54 2.70
CA GLY A 40 -15.40 -5.72 1.83
C GLY A 40 -14.86 -5.50 0.43
N SER A 41 -14.12 -4.40 0.19
CA SER A 41 -13.46 -4.15 -1.08
C SER A 41 -12.33 -5.16 -1.35
N ASP A 42 -12.01 -5.37 -2.63
CA ASP A 42 -10.94 -6.27 -3.06
C ASP A 42 -9.57 -5.56 -2.94
N PRO A 43 -8.59 -6.12 -2.19
CA PRO A 43 -7.28 -5.51 -2.01
C PRO A 43 -6.55 -5.22 -3.33
N VAL A 44 -6.67 -6.15 -4.30
CA VAL A 44 -6.03 -6.05 -5.61
C VAL A 44 -6.60 -4.87 -6.39
N SER A 45 -7.92 -4.73 -6.39
CA SER A 45 -8.63 -3.62 -7.03
C SER A 45 -8.29 -2.28 -6.37
N ASN A 46 -8.20 -2.23 -5.04
CA ASN A 46 -7.82 -1.02 -4.31
C ASN A 46 -6.43 -0.52 -4.67
N TYR A 47 -5.44 -1.42 -4.71
CA TYR A 47 -4.09 -1.10 -5.15
C TYR A 47 -4.10 -0.55 -6.58
N LYS A 48 -4.79 -1.24 -7.50
CA LYS A 48 -4.86 -0.84 -8.92
C LYS A 48 -5.52 0.53 -9.08
N ALA A 49 -6.60 0.81 -8.34
CA ALA A 49 -7.28 2.10 -8.37
C ALA A 49 -6.34 3.25 -7.96
N ILE A 50 -5.58 3.07 -6.88
CA ILE A 50 -4.59 4.06 -6.42
C ILE A 50 -3.49 4.25 -7.46
N ARG A 51 -2.95 3.16 -8.02
CA ARG A 51 -1.92 3.22 -9.07
C ARG A 51 -2.41 3.94 -10.32
N GLU A 52 -3.62 3.68 -10.76
CA GLU A 52 -4.24 4.39 -11.89
C GLU A 52 -4.40 5.89 -11.60
N GLU A 53 -4.79 6.26 -10.38
CA GLU A 53 -4.90 7.68 -10.02
C GLU A 53 -3.53 8.38 -10.04
N LEU A 54 -2.50 7.73 -9.50
CA LEU A 54 -1.11 8.23 -9.55
C LEU A 54 -0.64 8.42 -11.01
N GLU A 55 -0.90 7.44 -11.88
CA GLU A 55 -0.51 7.50 -13.30
C GLU A 55 -1.27 8.58 -14.06
N ARG A 56 -2.57 8.73 -13.81
CA ARG A 56 -3.40 9.81 -14.40
C ARG A 56 -2.94 11.19 -13.95
N TYR A 57 -2.45 11.32 -12.72
CA TYR A 57 -1.97 12.58 -12.17
C TYR A 57 -0.60 12.96 -12.75
N SER A 58 0.38 12.06 -12.66
CA SER A 58 1.75 12.30 -13.14
C SER A 58 2.48 10.98 -13.39
N LYS A 59 3.00 10.82 -14.62
CA LYS A 59 3.85 9.66 -14.96
C LYS A 59 5.09 9.56 -14.08
N GLU A 60 5.69 10.70 -13.74
CA GLU A 60 6.86 10.75 -12.87
C GLU A 60 6.53 10.18 -11.49
N LEU A 61 5.37 10.56 -10.94
CA LEU A 61 4.87 10.06 -9.66
C LEU A 61 4.64 8.53 -9.69
N ALA A 62 4.03 8.02 -10.77
CA ALA A 62 3.79 6.60 -10.95
C ALA A 62 5.09 5.78 -11.11
N THR A 63 6.17 6.39 -11.61
CA THR A 63 7.48 5.72 -11.74
C THR A 63 8.34 5.75 -10.49
N LYS A 64 7.89 6.40 -9.41
CA LYS A 64 8.68 6.45 -8.16
C LYS A 64 8.85 5.04 -7.58
N GLU A 65 9.98 4.86 -6.89
CA GLU A 65 10.26 3.65 -6.13
C GLU A 65 9.16 3.48 -5.07
N GLU A 66 8.49 2.33 -5.09
CA GLU A 66 7.33 2.00 -4.27
C GLU A 66 7.64 0.75 -3.45
N ILE A 67 7.42 0.83 -2.14
CA ILE A 67 7.35 -0.34 -1.26
C ILE A 67 5.88 -0.65 -1.04
N VAL A 68 5.46 -1.83 -1.47
CA VAL A 68 4.10 -2.32 -1.22
C VAL A 68 4.08 -3.10 0.08
N VAL A 69 3.20 -2.68 0.98
CA VAL A 69 3.03 -3.30 2.31
C VAL A 69 1.64 -3.91 2.38
N LEU A 70 1.57 -5.23 2.51
CA LEU A 70 0.32 -5.91 2.84
C LEU A 70 0.08 -5.80 4.34
N ASN A 71 -0.91 -4.99 4.72
CA ASN A 71 -1.25 -4.66 6.10
C ASN A 71 -2.46 -5.48 6.58
N LYS A 72 -2.60 -5.60 7.91
CA LYS A 72 -3.66 -6.38 8.60
C LYS A 72 -3.59 -7.89 8.38
N ILE A 73 -2.38 -8.43 8.22
CA ILE A 73 -2.16 -9.88 8.08
C ILE A 73 -2.67 -10.70 9.29
N ASP A 74 -2.87 -10.06 10.43
CA ASP A 74 -3.45 -10.65 11.63
C ASP A 74 -4.92 -11.06 11.46
N LEU A 75 -5.62 -10.48 10.48
CA LEU A 75 -7.01 -10.84 10.16
C LEU A 75 -7.11 -12.12 9.32
N LEU A 76 -6.01 -12.54 8.69
CA LEU A 76 -5.99 -13.77 7.91
C LEU A 76 -5.86 -14.98 8.85
N PRO A 77 -6.68 -16.02 8.69
CA PRO A 77 -6.50 -17.30 9.38
C PRO A 77 -5.08 -17.84 9.14
N SER A 78 -4.47 -18.43 10.17
CA SER A 78 -3.09 -18.95 10.10
C SER A 78 -2.90 -19.95 8.97
N ASP A 79 -3.92 -20.75 8.71
CA ASP A 79 -3.86 -21.90 7.81
C ASP A 79 -3.94 -21.45 6.33
N ASP A 80 -4.57 -20.31 6.06
CA ASP A 80 -4.81 -19.78 4.71
C ASP A 80 -4.01 -18.49 4.40
N ARG A 81 -3.25 -17.99 5.38
CA ARG A 81 -2.52 -16.72 5.30
C ARG A 81 -1.57 -16.69 4.11
N ASP A 82 -0.70 -17.70 4.00
CA ASP A 82 0.35 -17.74 2.97
C ASP A 82 -0.25 -17.90 1.57
N GLU A 83 -1.34 -18.66 1.45
CA GLU A 83 -2.08 -18.84 0.20
C GLU A 83 -2.71 -17.51 -0.24
N THR A 84 -3.45 -16.85 0.66
CA THR A 84 -4.09 -15.55 0.38
C THR A 84 -3.07 -14.49 -0.03
N ILE A 85 -1.93 -14.41 0.67
CA ILE A 85 -0.84 -13.48 0.34
C ILE A 85 -0.25 -13.82 -1.04
N SER A 86 -0.06 -15.10 -1.35
CA SER A 86 0.44 -15.55 -2.64
C SER A 86 -0.53 -15.19 -3.77
N GLU A 87 -1.83 -15.36 -3.57
CA GLU A 87 -2.85 -14.98 -4.54
C GLU A 87 -2.85 -13.47 -4.81
N ILE A 88 -2.81 -12.65 -3.76
CA ILE A 88 -2.77 -11.18 -3.89
C ILE A 88 -1.50 -10.74 -4.62
N THR A 89 -0.33 -11.25 -4.23
CA THR A 89 0.95 -10.87 -4.86
C THR A 89 1.03 -11.29 -6.32
N LEU A 90 0.54 -12.49 -6.66
CA LEU A 90 0.44 -12.96 -8.04
C LEU A 90 -0.53 -12.10 -8.87
N ALA A 91 -1.70 -11.76 -8.32
CA ALA A 91 -2.69 -10.93 -9.01
C ALA A 91 -2.22 -9.48 -9.23
N LEU A 92 -1.31 -9.00 -8.39
CA LEU A 92 -0.65 -7.70 -8.51
C LEU A 92 0.61 -7.76 -9.40
N GLY A 93 1.15 -8.94 -9.67
CA GLY A 93 2.42 -9.10 -10.38
C GLY A 93 3.62 -8.57 -9.59
N LEU A 94 3.52 -8.54 -8.26
CA LEU A 94 4.55 -8.03 -7.36
C LEU A 94 5.31 -9.19 -6.74
N THR A 95 6.64 -9.12 -6.79
CA THR A 95 7.53 -10.13 -6.20
C THR A 95 8.11 -9.70 -4.86
N ASP A 96 8.07 -8.40 -4.56
CA ASP A 96 8.67 -7.82 -3.36
C ASP A 96 7.60 -7.02 -2.61
N VAL A 97 6.96 -7.68 -1.64
CA VAL A 97 5.98 -7.07 -0.75
C VAL A 97 6.39 -7.31 0.69
N VAL A 98 6.13 -6.33 1.55
CA VAL A 98 6.38 -6.45 2.99
C VAL A 98 5.07 -6.76 3.70
N LEU A 99 5.08 -7.76 4.58
CA LEU A 99 3.93 -8.13 5.38
C LEU A 99 3.95 -7.36 6.71
N SER A 100 2.82 -6.82 7.13
CA SER A 100 2.73 -6.17 8.45
C SER A 100 1.35 -6.25 9.09
N SER A 101 1.34 -6.12 10.41
CA SER A 101 0.15 -5.79 11.20
C SER A 101 0.50 -4.67 12.16
N SER A 102 -0.17 -3.54 11.98
CA SER A 102 -0.05 -2.40 12.88
C SER A 102 -0.63 -2.69 14.28
N ALA A 103 -1.62 -3.58 14.36
CA ALA A 103 -2.31 -3.94 15.60
C ALA A 103 -1.45 -4.84 16.49
N THR A 104 -0.84 -5.89 15.92
CA THR A 104 0.02 -6.83 16.64
C THR A 104 1.48 -6.40 16.68
N ARG A 105 1.84 -5.37 15.89
CA ARG A 105 3.21 -4.91 15.61
C ARG A 105 4.06 -5.90 14.81
N GLU A 106 3.45 -6.95 14.26
CA GLU A 106 4.11 -7.90 13.39
C GLU A 106 4.62 -7.21 12.11
N GLY A 107 5.85 -7.50 11.70
CA GLY A 107 6.43 -7.02 10.43
C GLY A 107 6.77 -5.53 10.35
N ILE A 108 6.46 -4.71 11.38
CA ILE A 108 6.76 -3.26 11.37
C ILE A 108 8.26 -3.00 11.21
N SER A 109 9.13 -3.77 11.87
CA SER A 109 10.58 -3.60 11.75
C SER A 109 11.03 -3.79 10.29
N ASN A 110 10.48 -4.78 9.59
CA ASN A 110 10.81 -5.04 8.19
C ASN A 110 10.38 -3.86 7.30
N VAL A 111 9.20 -3.27 7.55
CA VAL A 111 8.74 -2.07 6.83
C VAL A 111 9.71 -0.91 7.06
N LEU A 112 10.12 -0.67 8.31
CA LEU A 112 11.06 0.40 8.65
C LEU A 112 12.44 0.18 8.02
N GLU A 113 12.94 -1.05 8.00
CA GLU A 113 14.21 -1.38 7.36
C GLU A 113 14.19 -1.13 5.85
N HIS A 114 13.12 -1.53 5.16
CA HIS A 114 12.95 -1.26 3.73
C HIS A 114 12.84 0.24 3.46
N ALA A 115 12.02 0.97 4.23
CA ALA A 115 11.88 2.41 4.08
C ALA A 115 13.21 3.15 4.34
N TRP A 116 13.98 2.70 5.34
CA TRP A 116 15.29 3.26 5.66
C TRP A 116 16.34 3.02 4.58
N SER A 117 16.30 1.85 3.93
CA SER A 117 17.14 1.53 2.77
C SER A 117 16.90 2.52 1.62
N LEU A 118 15.65 2.88 1.36
CA LEU A 118 15.30 3.85 0.32
C LEU A 118 15.73 5.28 0.67
N ALA A 119 15.55 5.68 1.92
CA ALA A 119 15.90 7.04 2.36
C ALA A 119 17.42 7.32 2.37
N LYS A 120 18.26 6.28 2.30
CA LYS A 120 19.72 6.39 2.30
C LYS A 120 20.35 6.48 0.91
N LYS A 121 19.58 6.27 -0.17
CA LYS A 121 20.02 6.52 -1.54
C LYS A 121 20.01 8.01 -1.84
#